data_AF-A0A8C4SN75-F1
#
_entry.id   AF-A0A8C4SN75-F1
#
_cell.length_a   1.000
_cell.length_b   1.000
_cell.length_c   1.000
_cell.angle_alpha   90.00
_cell.angle_beta   90.00
_cell.angle_gamma   90.00
#
_symmetry.space_group_name_H-M   'P 1'
#
loop_
_entity.id
_entity.type
_entity.pdbx_description
1 polymer ?
#
loop_
_entity_poly.entity_id
_entity_poly.type
_entity_poly.pdbx_seq_one_letter_code
_entity_poly.pdbx_strand_id
1 'polypeptide(L)'
;MEEKATSATFKKETVQRLMSLHFKDEKTKVSNDALILISELLKLFIMEAAARSAKQAKTEENELVSIDHFEKILPQLYLTPSYTFIVRASLIYDGVFDQKKI
;
A
#
# COMPACT_ATOMS: atom_id res chain seq x y z
N MET A 1 7.93 -13.84 23.66
CA MET A 1 7.49 -14.55 22.45
C MET A 1 7.08 -13.47 21.47
N GLU A 2 7.92 -13.22 20.47
CA GLU A 2 7.68 -12.20 19.45
C GLU A 2 6.63 -12.77 18.51
N GLU A 3 5.40 -12.26 18.62
CA GLU A 3 4.31 -12.59 17.73
C GLU A 3 4.74 -12.17 16.33
N LYS A 4 5.06 -13.16 15.49
CA LYS A 4 5.45 -12.95 14.10
C LYS A 4 4.24 -12.34 13.40
N ALA A 5 4.17 -11.01 13.36
CA ALA A 5 3.07 -10.27 12.78
C ALA A 5 2.82 -10.84 11.37
N THR A 6 1.71 -11.56 11.23
CA THR A 6 1.29 -12.09 9.95
C THR A 6 0.95 -10.88 9.10
N SER A 7 1.85 -10.50 8.19
CA SER A 7 1.63 -9.32 7.36
C SER A 7 0.33 -9.53 6.59
N ALA A 8 -0.68 -8.69 6.83
CA ALA A 8 -1.95 -8.79 6.12
C ALA A 8 -1.70 -8.80 4.60
N THR A 9 -2.33 -9.72 3.88
CA THR A 9 -2.18 -9.89 2.43
C THR A 9 -3.52 -10.23 1.79
N PHE A 10 -3.64 -9.97 0.49
CA PHE A 10 -4.84 -10.27 -0.28
C PHE A 10 -4.89 -11.74 -0.68
N LYS A 11 -6.04 -12.39 -0.42
CA LYS A 11 -6.32 -13.74 -0.93
C LYS A 11 -6.27 -13.72 -2.46
N LYS A 12 -5.55 -14.68 -3.05
CA LYS A 12 -5.35 -14.76 -4.51
C LYS A 12 -6.66 -14.85 -5.27
N GLU A 13 -7.64 -15.58 -4.72
CA GLU A 13 -8.97 -15.74 -5.32
C GLU A 13 -9.72 -14.41 -5.39
N THR A 14 -9.50 -13.51 -4.42
CA THR A 14 -10.09 -12.18 -4.41
C THR A 14 -9.47 -11.29 -5.48
N VAL A 15 -8.13 -11.31 -5.59
CA VAL A 15 -7.41 -10.54 -6.62
C VAL A 15 -7.78 -11.03 -8.02
N GLN A 16 -7.83 -12.34 -8.23
CA GLN A 16 -8.25 -12.93 -9.49
C GLN A 16 -9.66 -12.50 -9.89
N ARG A 17 -10.61 -12.52 -8.94
CA ARG A 17 -11.99 -12.11 -9.21
C ARG A 17 -12.08 -10.62 -9.48
N LEU A 18 -11.37 -9.79 -8.72
CA LEU A 18 -11.29 -8.34 -8.94
C LEU A 18 -10.78 -8.00 -10.34
N MET A 19 -9.71 -8.66 -10.80
CA MET A 19 -9.18 -8.47 -12.14
C MET A 19 -10.18 -8.92 -13.22
N SER A 20 -10.81 -10.08 -13.03
CA SER A 20 -11.75 -10.66 -13.99
C SER A 20 -12.99 -9.79 -14.21
N LEU A 21 -13.41 -9.01 -13.21
CA LEU A 21 -14.52 -8.04 -13.33
C LEU A 21 -14.23 -6.91 -14.34
N HIS A 22 -12.96 -6.63 -14.63
CA HIS A 22 -12.56 -5.49 -15.46
C HIS A 22 -11.92 -5.90 -16.79
N PHE A 23 -11.76 -7.19 -17.07
CA PHE A 23 -11.30 -7.66 -18.37
C PHE A 23 -12.37 -7.46 -19.44
N LYS A 24 -11.95 -6.94 -20.60
CA LYS A 24 -12.82 -6.77 -21.77
C LYS A 24 -13.08 -8.08 -22.51
N ASP A 25 -12.16 -9.04 -22.39
CA ASP A 25 -12.25 -10.37 -23.00
C ASP A 25 -12.33 -11.43 -21.90
N GLU A 26 -13.42 -12.21 -21.90
CA GLU A 26 -13.68 -13.30 -20.95
C GLU A 26 -12.65 -14.44 -21.01
N LYS A 27 -11.90 -14.57 -22.12
CA LYS A 27 -10.84 -15.57 -22.26
C LYS A 27 -9.53 -15.17 -21.58
N THR A 28 -9.43 -13.93 -21.08
CA THR A 28 -8.24 -13.43 -20.40
C THR A 28 -7.98 -14.24 -19.13
N LYS A 29 -6.76 -14.79 -19.01
CA LYS A 29 -6.31 -15.54 -17.84
C LYS A 29 -5.09 -14.87 -17.23
N VAL A 30 -4.98 -14.96 -15.91
CA VAL A 30 -3.85 -14.43 -15.13
C VAL A 30 -3.07 -15.62 -14.57
N SER A 31 -1.74 -15.60 -14.70
CA SER A 31 -0.89 -16.66 -14.12
C SER A 31 -0.84 -16.55 -12.59
N ASN A 32 -0.55 -17.66 -11.92
CA ASN A 32 -0.44 -17.68 -10.45
C ASN A 32 0.65 -16.73 -9.92
N ASP A 33 1.77 -16.59 -10.64
CA ASP A 33 2.85 -15.68 -10.25
C ASP A 33 2.43 -14.21 -10.40
N ALA A 34 1.71 -13.89 -11.48
CA ALA A 34 1.14 -12.55 -11.66
C ALA A 34 0.13 -12.21 -10.56
N LEU A 35 -0.69 -13.18 -10.13
CA LEU A 35 -1.62 -12.99 -9.00
C LEU A 35 -0.87 -12.68 -7.69
N ILE A 36 0.25 -13.35 -7.41
CA ILE A 36 1.09 -13.06 -6.23
C ILE A 36 1.61 -11.61 -6.30
N LEU A 37 2.16 -11.22 -7.45
CA LEU A 37 2.71 -9.88 -7.63
C LEU A 37 1.64 -8.80 -7.48
N ILE A 38 0.44 -9.03 -8.00
CA ILE A 38 -0.66 -8.06 -7.90
C ILE A 38 -1.21 -8.01 -6.47
N SER A 39 -1.28 -9.13 -5.76
CA SER A 39 -1.60 -9.13 -4.31
C SER A 39 -0.64 -8.24 -3.53
N GLU A 40 0.67 -8.35 -3.77
CA GLU A 40 1.65 -7.48 -3.11
C GLU A 40 1.53 -6.03 -3.59
N LEU A 41 1.34 -5.78 -4.89
CA LEU A 41 1.13 -4.43 -5.43
C LEU A 41 -0.07 -3.72 -4.78
N LEU A 42 -1.20 -4.41 -4.61
CA LEU A 42 -2.40 -3.87 -3.97
C LEU A 42 -2.17 -3.55 -2.49
N LYS A 43 -1.47 -4.43 -1.78
CA LYS A 43 -1.09 -4.22 -0.37
C LYS A 43 -0.21 -2.99 -0.23
N LEU A 44 0.81 -2.90 -1.06
CA LEU A 44 1.75 -1.79 -1.14
C LEU A 44 1.05 -0.46 -1.45
N PHE A 45 0.10 -0.47 -2.40
CA PHE A 45 -0.73 0.69 -2.72
C PHE A 45 -1.55 1.20 -1.52
N ILE A 46 -2.19 0.29 -0.77
CA ILE A 46 -3.01 0.64 0.39
C ILE A 46 -2.15 1.12 1.56
N MET A 47 -1.00 0.47 1.79
CA MET A 47 -0.05 0.90 2.82
C MET A 47 0.45 2.33 2.54
N GLU A 48 0.75 2.66 1.29
CA GLU A 48 1.18 4.00 0.91
C GLU A 48 0.05 5.03 1.07
N ALA A 49 -1.17 4.67 0.67
CA ALA A 49 -2.36 5.51 0.89
C ALA A 49 -2.57 5.83 2.37
N ALA A 50 -2.49 4.81 3.24
CA ALA A 50 -2.63 4.97 4.68
C ALA A 50 -1.49 5.83 5.27
N ALA A 51 -0.24 5.57 4.89
CA ALA A 51 0.92 6.31 5.37
C ALA A 51 0.88 7.79 4.96
N ARG A 52 0.50 8.10 3.72
CA ARG A 52 0.34 9.48 3.24
C ARG A 52 -0.80 10.19 3.95
N SER A 53 -1.92 9.52 4.18
CA SER A 53 -3.07 10.09 4.89
C SER A 53 -2.73 10.39 6.35
N ALA A 54 -2.03 9.47 7.03
CA ALA A 54 -1.52 9.67 8.38
C ALA A 54 -0.51 10.84 8.46
N LYS A 55 0.39 10.94 7.47
CA LYS A 55 1.32 12.08 7.38
C LYS A 55 0.60 13.40 7.17
N GLN A 56 -0.44 13.43 6.34
CA GLN A 56 -1.25 14.61 6.11
C GLN A 56 -1.99 15.03 7.38
N ALA A 57 -2.63 14.10 8.08
CA ALA A 57 -3.28 14.35 9.37
C ALA A 57 -2.30 14.93 10.41
N LYS A 58 -1.10 14.34 10.52
CA LYS A 58 -0.04 14.82 11.41
C LYS A 58 0.43 16.24 11.06
N THR A 59 0.47 16.58 9.77
CA THR A 59 0.85 17.93 9.30
C THR A 59 -0.21 18.96 9.65
N GLU A 60 -1.46 18.54 9.78
CA GLU A 60 -2.61 19.35 10.21
C GLU A 60 -2.88 19.23 11.72
N GLU A 61 -1.93 18.68 12.49
CA GLU A 61 -2.01 18.49 13.94
C GLU A 61 -3.25 17.70 14.40
N ASN A 62 -3.73 16.79 13.55
CA ASN A 62 -4.85 15.92 13.86
C ASN A 62 -4.36 14.52 14.28
N GLU A 63 -4.87 14.03 15.43
CA GLU A 63 -4.55 12.70 15.95
C GLU A 63 -5.22 11.58 15.14
N LEU A 64 -6.32 11.88 14.44
CA LEU A 64 -7.08 10.89 13.67
C LEU A 64 -7.11 11.24 12.18
N VAL A 65 -7.00 10.20 11.35
CA VAL A 65 -7.11 10.34 9.90
C VAL A 65 -8.59 10.45 9.50
N SER A 66 -9.03 11.66 9.13
CA SER A 66 -10.29 11.88 8.42
C SER A 66 -10.19 11.68 6.89
N ILE A 67 -11.34 11.64 6.23
CA ILE A 67 -11.45 11.54 4.77
C ILE A 67 -10.82 12.73 4.04
N ASP A 68 -10.90 13.93 4.60
CA ASP A 68 -10.33 15.15 4.01
C ASP A 68 -8.81 15.03 3.79
N HIS A 69 -8.10 14.37 4.72
CA HIS A 69 -6.67 14.13 4.58
C HIS A 69 -6.37 13.17 3.43
N PHE A 70 -7.22 12.15 3.24
CA PHE A 70 -7.09 11.20 2.13
C PHE A 70 -7.33 11.90 0.80
N GLU A 71 -8.38 12.72 0.70
CA GLU A 71 -8.70 13.48 -0.51
C GLU A 71 -7.58 14.43 -0.93
N LYS A 72 -6.92 15.09 0.02
CA LYS A 72 -5.76 15.94 -0.24
C LYS A 72 -4.58 15.18 -0.83
N ILE A 73 -4.39 13.90 -0.48
CA ILE A 73 -3.28 13.10 -1.00
C ILE A 73 -3.63 12.30 -2.26
N LEU A 74 -4.90 12.25 -2.68
CA LEU A 74 -5.34 11.53 -3.88
C LEU A 74 -4.59 11.94 -5.16
N PRO A 75 -4.38 13.24 -5.48
CA PRO A 75 -3.72 13.63 -6.72
C PRO A 75 -2.30 13.05 -6.83
N GLN A 76 -1.53 13.16 -5.74
CA GLN A 76 -0.16 12.62 -5.70
C GLN A 76 -0.12 11.09 -5.59
N LEU A 77 -1.10 10.47 -4.92
CA LEU A 77 -1.20 9.01 -4.82
C LEU A 77 -1.38 8.37 -6.21
N TYR A 78 -2.18 8.98 -7.08
CA TYR A 78 -2.43 8.47 -8.43
C TYR A 78 -1.23 8.67 -9.38
N LEU A 79 -0.52 9.79 -9.26
CA LEU A 79 0.55 10.17 -10.19
C LEU A 79 1.92 9.54 -9.88
N THR A 80 2.15 8.99 -8.68
CA THR A 80 3.50 8.58 -8.23
C THR A 80 3.62 7.14 -7.70
N PRO A 81 3.05 6.10 -8.33
CA PRO A 81 3.24 4.73 -7.84
C PRO A 81 4.67 4.18 -8.05
N SER A 82 5.53 4.76 -8.93
CA SER A 82 6.82 4.13 -9.29
C SER A 82 8.09 4.64 -8.59
N TYR A 83 8.32 5.95 -8.42
CA TYR A 83 9.64 6.44 -7.97
C TYR A 83 9.76 6.70 -6.46
N THR A 84 8.69 7.16 -5.80
CA THR A 84 8.70 7.32 -4.34
C THR A 84 8.66 5.96 -3.63
N PHE A 85 8.05 4.96 -4.26
CA PHE A 85 7.80 3.63 -3.71
C PHE A 85 9.09 2.86 -3.38
N ILE A 86 10.07 2.86 -4.29
CA ILE A 86 11.34 2.15 -4.09
C ILE A 86 12.27 2.95 -3.16
N VAL A 87 12.36 4.27 -3.35
CA VAL A 87 13.30 5.11 -2.59
C VAL A 87 12.84 5.32 -1.14
N ARG A 88 11.54 5.44 -0.87
CA ARG A 88 11.04 5.51 0.51
C ARG A 88 10.95 4.17 1.21
N ALA A 89 10.73 3.04 0.52
CA ALA A 89 10.85 1.75 1.19
C ALA A 89 12.26 1.55 1.76
N SER A 90 13.31 1.89 1.00
CA SER A 90 14.68 1.92 1.53
C SER A 90 14.84 2.85 2.74
N LEU A 91 14.37 4.11 2.64
CA LEU A 91 14.54 5.09 3.72
C LEU A 91 13.66 4.85 4.96
N ILE A 92 12.48 4.24 4.81
CA ILE A 92 11.59 3.88 5.93
C ILE A 92 12.13 2.63 6.65
N TYR A 93 12.72 1.67 5.93
CA TYR A 93 13.42 0.55 6.58
C TYR A 93 14.67 1.02 7.34
N ASP A 94 15.40 2.00 6.83
CA ASP A 94 16.56 2.57 7.53
C ASP A 94 16.15 3.44 8.74
N GLY A 95 15.00 4.12 8.68
CA GLY A 95 14.54 5.04 9.73
C GLY A 95 13.86 4.40 10.95
N VAL A 96 13.48 3.11 10.89
CA VAL A 96 12.83 2.42 12.02
C VAL A 96 13.87 1.82 13.00
N PHE A 97 15.15 1.74 12.65
CA PHE A 97 16.20 1.18 13.53
C PHE A 97 16.86 2.20 14.48
N ASP A 98 16.58 3.50 14.36
CA ASP A 98 17.27 4.56 15.12
C ASP A 98 16.45 5.15 16.29
N GLN A 99 15.62 4.32 16.94
CA GLN A 99 14.89 4.67 18.18
C GLN A 99 15.34 3.83 19.40
N LYS A 100 16.51 3.16 19.33
CA LYS A 100 17.17 2.58 20.51
C LYS A 100 18.56 3.18 20.70
N LYS A 101 18.60 4.43 21.18
CA LYS A 101 19.77 4.98 21.84
C LYS A 101 19.37 6.01 22.91
N ILE A 102 18.91 5.48 24.05
CA ILE A 102 19.11 6.06 25.38
C ILE A 102 19.46 4.90 26.31
#